data_AF-A0A5K3F9R9-F1
#
_entry.id   AF-A0A5K3F9R9-F1
#
_cell.length_a   1.000
_cell.length_b   1.000
_cell.length_c   1.000
_cell.angle_alpha   90.00
_cell.angle_beta   90.00
_cell.angle_gamma   90.00
#
_symmetry.space_group_name_H-M   'P 1'
#
loop_
_entity.id
_entity.type
_entity.pdbx_description
1 polymer ?
#
loop_
_entity_poly.entity_id
_entity_poly.type
_entity_poly.pdbx_seq_one_letter_code
_entity_poly.pdbx_strand_id
1 'polypeptide(L)'
;MQDYNYMETNCFEITLELGCSKYPPAKDLPRYWEENRKSLLNFILQAHEGIKGFVFGYQDGEVKPLSNAIIMVMNVTSRRNPELINHPIYSNKKGDYFRLLTKGRYFVAAMQPGFYPAFWVAHVPEAPDLDSRHFHEATKMNFLLIKADKSTPYGNDEYVEKATRLIPPTFRTSFVLGSEERAWLDHFLEQLQGSSEVIAMRHEEFSELLTPLEESLGFLE
;
A
#
# COMPACT_ATOMS: atom_id res chain seq x y z
N MET A 1 7.41 21.15 9.65
CA MET A 1 7.48 19.75 10.08
C MET A 1 6.77 18.88 9.05
N GLN A 2 5.54 19.24 8.68
CA GLN A 2 4.72 18.66 7.61
C GLN A 2 5.47 17.96 6.45
N ASP A 3 6.24 18.70 5.64
CA ASP A 3 6.89 18.14 4.45
C ASP A 3 7.89 17.02 4.77
N TYR A 4 8.60 17.13 5.90
CA TYR A 4 9.55 16.10 6.33
C TYR A 4 8.84 14.78 6.65
N ASN A 5 7.69 14.83 7.34
CA ASN A 5 6.93 13.62 7.64
C ASN A 5 6.45 12.93 6.36
N TYR A 6 6.01 13.69 5.37
CA TYR A 6 5.57 13.15 4.09
C TYR A 6 6.73 12.57 3.25
N MET A 7 7.87 13.25 3.19
CA MET A 7 8.97 12.83 2.31
C MET A 7 9.83 11.71 2.91
N GLU A 8 10.01 11.71 4.23
CA GLU A 8 10.99 10.84 4.91
C GLU A 8 10.34 9.70 5.71
N THR A 9 9.01 9.66 5.79
CA THR A 9 8.26 8.64 6.54
C THR A 9 6.97 8.24 5.82
N ASN A 10 6.25 7.26 6.37
CA ASN A 10 4.90 6.90 5.87
C ASN A 10 3.78 7.85 6.40
N CYS A 11 4.11 8.81 7.27
CA CYS A 11 3.14 9.63 8.00
C CYS A 11 2.64 10.80 7.17
N PHE A 12 1.31 10.94 7.06
CA PHE A 12 0.69 12.11 6.43
C PHE A 12 0.33 13.11 7.53
N GLU A 13 1.03 14.25 7.53
CA GLU A 13 0.78 15.34 8.46
C GLU A 13 0.10 16.52 7.76
N ILE A 14 -0.74 17.24 8.49
CA ILE A 14 -1.25 18.55 8.10
C ILE A 14 -1.00 19.55 9.23
N THR A 15 -0.85 20.82 8.89
CA THR A 15 -0.77 21.91 9.86
C THR A 15 -2.16 22.50 10.09
N LEU A 16 -2.63 22.54 11.34
CA LEU A 16 -3.93 23.10 11.72
C LEU A 16 -3.75 24.46 12.41
N GLU A 17 -4.28 25.51 11.80
CA GLU A 17 -4.33 26.86 12.38
C GLU A 17 -5.67 27.05 13.11
N LEU A 18 -5.68 26.90 14.43
CA LEU A 18 -6.92 26.81 15.24
C LEU A 18 -7.53 28.17 15.62
N GLY A 19 -6.92 29.29 15.20
CA GLY A 19 -7.45 30.63 15.39
C GLY A 19 -6.41 31.75 15.31
N CYS A 20 -6.86 33.01 15.26
CA CYS A 20 -5.98 34.16 15.08
C CYS A 20 -5.14 34.50 16.32
N SER A 21 -5.68 34.29 17.53
CA SER A 21 -4.97 34.58 18.77
C SER A 21 -4.08 33.40 19.14
N LYS A 22 -2.76 33.59 19.01
CA LYS A 22 -1.76 32.57 19.37
C LYS A 22 -1.80 32.18 20.86
N TYR A 23 -2.23 33.09 21.73
CA TYR A 23 -2.26 32.88 23.18
C TYR A 23 -3.57 33.44 23.77
N PRO A 24 -4.71 32.75 23.60
CA PRO A 24 -6.00 33.24 24.06
C PRO A 24 -6.11 33.22 25.60
N PRO A 25 -6.93 34.10 26.21
CA PRO A 25 -7.25 34.02 27.62
C PRO A 25 -7.87 32.68 28.03
N ALA A 26 -7.55 32.20 29.23
CA ALA A 26 -8.02 30.90 29.73
C ALA A 26 -9.56 30.73 29.73
N LYS A 27 -10.30 31.83 29.90
CA LYS A 27 -11.77 31.85 29.85
C LYS A 27 -12.35 31.43 28.49
N ASP A 28 -11.58 31.55 27.41
CA ASP A 28 -12.03 31.24 26.05
C ASP A 28 -11.75 29.78 25.65
N LEU A 29 -10.92 29.06 26.43
CA LEU A 29 -10.54 27.66 26.14
C LEU A 29 -11.74 26.70 26.02
N PRO A 30 -12.80 26.79 26.85
CA PRO A 30 -13.98 25.93 26.68
C PRO A 30 -14.68 26.12 25.33
N ARG A 31 -14.70 27.35 24.79
CA ARG A 31 -15.26 27.64 23.48
C ARG A 31 -14.41 27.01 22.37
N TYR A 32 -13.08 27.18 22.42
CA TYR A 32 -12.16 26.53 21.48
C TYR A 32 -12.32 25.00 21.48
N TRP A 33 -12.48 24.40 22.66
CA TRP A 33 -12.74 22.96 22.75
C TRP A 33 -14.03 22.57 22.04
N GLU A 34 -15.16 23.24 22.31
CA GLU A 34 -16.43 22.87 21.70
C GLU A 34 -16.42 23.06 20.18
N GLU A 35 -15.77 24.12 19.69
CA GLU A 35 -15.62 24.39 18.25
C GLU A 35 -14.77 23.33 17.52
N ASN A 36 -13.76 22.75 18.18
CA ASN A 36 -12.78 21.87 17.54
C ASN A 36 -12.98 20.38 17.85
N ARG A 37 -13.67 20.03 18.95
CA ARG A 37 -13.80 18.65 19.44
C ARG A 37 -14.24 17.68 18.35
N LYS A 38 -15.31 18.01 17.62
CA LYS A 38 -15.84 17.15 16.56
C LYS A 38 -14.85 16.98 15.42
N SER A 39 -14.23 18.07 14.97
CA SER A 39 -13.22 18.06 13.90
C SER A 39 -12.01 17.23 14.27
N LEU A 40 -11.51 17.33 15.50
CA LEU A 40 -10.39 16.53 16.00
C LEU A 40 -10.72 15.03 16.03
N LEU A 41 -11.92 14.67 16.47
CA LEU A 41 -12.35 13.27 16.48
C LEU A 41 -12.52 12.73 15.05
N ASN A 42 -13.13 13.50 14.14
CA ASN A 42 -13.25 13.12 12.73
C ASN A 42 -11.87 12.99 12.06
N PHE A 43 -10.92 13.86 12.39
CA PHE A 43 -9.56 13.79 11.89
C PHE A 43 -8.84 12.49 12.31
N ILE A 44 -8.99 12.07 13.58
CA ILE A 44 -8.43 10.79 14.05
C ILE A 44 -9.05 9.61 13.30
N LEU A 45 -10.36 9.65 13.00
CA LEU A 45 -11.03 8.59 12.26
C LEU A 45 -10.49 8.41 10.83
N GLN A 46 -9.96 9.47 10.20
CA GLN A 46 -9.39 9.38 8.86
C GLN A 46 -8.17 8.44 8.80
N ALA A 47 -7.51 8.15 9.94
CA ALA A 47 -6.45 7.14 10.01
C ALA A 47 -6.94 5.71 9.67
N HIS A 48 -8.25 5.50 9.59
CA HIS A 48 -8.88 4.24 9.19
C HIS A 48 -9.43 4.25 7.75
N GLU A 49 -9.14 5.27 6.94
CA GLU A 49 -9.44 5.26 5.51
C GLU A 49 -8.39 4.46 4.70
N GLY A 50 -8.73 4.08 3.46
CA GLY A 50 -7.80 3.52 2.51
C GLY A 50 -7.65 2.01 2.61
N ILE A 51 -6.41 1.53 2.55
CA ILE A 51 -6.05 0.11 2.62
C ILE A 51 -5.04 -0.14 3.74
N LYS A 52 -5.06 -1.35 4.30
CA LYS A 52 -4.06 -1.81 5.26
C LYS A 52 -3.87 -3.32 5.17
N GLY A 53 -2.79 -3.81 5.72
CA GLY A 53 -2.64 -5.25 5.92
C GLY A 53 -1.21 -5.62 6.21
N PHE A 54 -0.82 -6.82 5.81
CA PHE A 54 0.51 -7.36 6.05
C PHE A 54 1.15 -7.85 4.76
N VAL A 55 2.47 -7.68 4.65
CA VAL A 55 3.30 -8.32 3.64
C VAL A 55 4.15 -9.39 4.31
N PHE A 56 4.01 -10.61 3.80
CA PHE A 56 4.83 -11.75 4.18
C PHE A 56 5.64 -12.24 2.99
N GLY A 57 6.72 -12.95 3.28
CA GLY A 57 7.60 -13.59 2.31
C GLY A 57 7.64 -15.08 2.59
N TYR A 58 7.51 -15.90 1.55
CA TYR A 58 7.77 -17.32 1.63
C TYR A 58 9.16 -17.62 1.08
N GLN A 59 10.03 -18.10 1.98
CA GLN A 59 11.42 -18.41 1.70
C GLN A 59 11.84 -19.60 2.57
N ASP A 60 12.61 -20.52 2.00
CA ASP A 60 13.20 -21.66 2.74
C ASP A 60 12.16 -22.53 3.48
N GLY A 61 10.94 -22.62 2.93
CA GLY A 61 9.85 -23.39 3.54
C GLY A 61 9.11 -22.68 4.68
N GLU A 62 9.44 -21.43 4.98
CA GLU A 62 8.85 -20.65 6.07
C GLU A 62 8.17 -19.37 5.56
N VAL A 63 7.09 -18.96 6.23
CA VAL A 63 6.42 -17.67 6.00
C VAL A 63 6.91 -16.68 7.05
N LYS A 64 7.55 -15.59 6.62
CA LYS A 64 8.12 -14.56 7.50
C LYS A 64 7.58 -13.18 7.15
N PRO A 65 7.35 -12.28 8.13
CA PRO A 65 6.97 -10.91 7.82
C PRO A 65 8.10 -10.22 7.05
N LEU A 66 7.74 -9.46 6.02
CA LEU A 66 8.71 -8.66 5.26
C LEU A 66 8.65 -7.22 5.72
N SER A 67 9.73 -6.74 6.32
CA SER A 67 9.93 -5.32 6.63
C SER A 67 10.47 -4.57 5.41
N ASN A 68 10.09 -3.30 5.27
CA ASN A 68 10.45 -2.44 4.14
C ASN A 68 9.95 -2.95 2.78
N ALA A 69 8.91 -3.77 2.77
CA ALA A 69 8.20 -4.10 1.55
C ALA A 69 7.52 -2.86 1.01
N ILE A 70 7.68 -2.64 -0.28
CA ILE A 70 7.22 -1.46 -1.00
C ILE A 70 5.76 -1.68 -1.40
N ILE A 71 4.90 -0.72 -1.06
CA ILE A 71 3.52 -0.68 -1.52
C ILE A 71 3.37 0.50 -2.46
N MET A 72 3.16 0.19 -3.74
CA MET A 72 2.90 1.16 -4.80
C MET A 72 1.43 1.08 -5.21
N VAL A 73 0.86 2.23 -5.57
CA VAL A 73 -0.56 2.34 -5.85
C VAL A 73 -0.78 3.17 -7.11
N MET A 74 -1.55 2.63 -8.04
CA MET A 74 -2.06 3.35 -9.20
C MET A 74 -3.56 3.55 -9.04
N ASN A 75 -4.01 4.80 -9.11
CA ASN A 75 -5.43 5.14 -9.11
C ASN A 75 -6.05 4.71 -10.45
N VAL A 76 -6.99 3.77 -10.40
CA VAL A 76 -7.72 3.25 -11.58
C VAL A 76 -9.22 3.51 -11.47
N THR A 77 -9.60 4.47 -10.61
CA THR A 77 -11.00 4.88 -10.42
C THR A 77 -11.58 5.32 -11.76
N SER A 78 -10.88 6.21 -12.47
CA SER A 78 -11.18 6.55 -13.86
C SER A 78 -10.47 5.59 -14.80
N ARG A 79 -11.24 4.80 -15.56
CA ARG A 79 -10.66 3.87 -16.54
C ARG A 79 -9.83 4.54 -17.63
N ARG A 80 -10.07 5.83 -17.91
CA ARG A 80 -9.44 6.57 -19.01
C ARG A 80 -8.15 7.27 -18.62
N ASN A 81 -7.92 7.46 -17.32
CA ASN A 81 -6.77 8.18 -16.81
C ASN A 81 -6.24 7.47 -15.56
N PRO A 82 -5.68 6.25 -15.72
CA PRO A 82 -4.97 5.60 -14.64
C PRO A 82 -3.73 6.43 -14.29
N GLU A 83 -3.48 6.63 -13.00
CA GLU A 83 -2.37 7.49 -12.55
C GLU A 83 -1.65 6.84 -11.37
N LEU A 84 -0.35 6.62 -11.53
CA LEU A 84 0.54 6.14 -10.49
C LEU A 84 0.69 7.23 -9.43
N ILE A 85 0.41 6.87 -8.19
CA ILE A 85 0.66 7.75 -7.06
C ILE A 85 2.15 7.63 -6.72
N ASN A 86 2.93 8.59 -7.20
CA ASN A 86 4.38 8.74 -7.02
C ASN A 86 4.72 9.13 -5.58
N HIS A 87 4.36 8.26 -4.64
CA HIS A 87 4.69 8.31 -3.24
C HIS A 87 4.41 6.93 -2.61
N PRO A 88 5.36 5.98 -2.60
CA PRO A 88 5.18 4.65 -2.06
C PRO A 88 5.19 4.70 -0.53
N ILE A 89 4.73 3.62 0.09
CA ILE A 89 4.95 3.40 1.53
C ILE A 89 5.71 2.10 1.74
N TYR A 90 6.27 1.95 2.94
CA TYR A 90 7.04 0.79 3.32
C TYR A 90 6.40 0.05 4.49
N SER A 91 6.38 -1.28 4.45
CA SER A 91 5.91 -2.07 5.58
C SER A 91 6.83 -1.95 6.80
N ASN A 92 6.23 -2.03 7.99
CA ASN A 92 6.94 -1.98 9.26
C ASN A 92 7.65 -3.32 9.57
N LYS A 93 8.32 -3.39 10.73
CA LYS A 93 9.07 -4.57 11.18
C LYS A 93 8.27 -5.88 11.23
N LYS A 94 6.95 -5.81 11.42
CA LYS A 94 6.07 -6.99 11.45
C LYS A 94 5.38 -7.23 10.10
N GLY A 95 5.77 -6.52 9.06
CA GLY A 95 5.17 -6.57 7.73
C GLY A 95 3.87 -5.81 7.62
N ASP A 96 3.36 -5.20 8.69
CA ASP A 96 2.16 -4.37 8.65
C ASP A 96 2.40 -3.07 7.86
N TYR A 97 1.39 -2.66 7.09
CA TYR A 97 1.42 -1.42 6.32
C TYR A 97 0.04 -0.73 6.34
N PHE A 98 0.04 0.58 6.12
CA PHE A 98 -1.16 1.42 6.11
C PHE A 98 -1.03 2.47 5.01
N ARG A 99 -1.97 2.48 4.06
CA ARG A 99 -1.98 3.44 2.96
C ARG A 99 -3.31 4.16 2.92
N LEU A 100 -3.30 5.44 3.29
CA LEU A 100 -4.45 6.32 3.11
C LEU A 100 -4.72 6.51 1.62
N LEU A 101 -5.97 6.29 1.22
CA LEU A 101 -6.48 6.44 -0.14
C LEU A 101 -7.91 6.93 -0.03
N THR A 102 -8.31 7.82 -0.92
CA THR A 102 -9.69 8.28 -0.99
C THR A 102 -10.61 7.18 -1.54
N LYS A 103 -11.94 7.38 -1.43
CA LYS A 103 -12.93 6.50 -2.09
C LYS A 103 -12.59 6.29 -3.56
N GLY A 104 -12.43 5.04 -3.98
CA GLY A 104 -12.07 4.76 -5.37
C GLY A 104 -11.69 3.30 -5.63
N ARG A 105 -11.09 3.09 -6.79
CA ARG A 105 -10.48 1.82 -7.19
C ARG A 105 -8.99 2.03 -7.45
N TYR A 106 -8.20 1.11 -6.95
CA TYR A 106 -6.75 1.22 -6.99
C TYR A 106 -6.12 -0.11 -7.40
N PHE A 107 -5.16 -0.06 -8.30
CA PHE A 107 -4.27 -1.18 -8.56
C PHE A 107 -3.09 -1.08 -7.60
N VAL A 108 -2.92 -2.08 -6.75
CA VAL A 108 -1.93 -2.10 -5.67
C VAL A 108 -0.88 -3.16 -5.98
N ALA A 109 0.39 -2.76 -5.92
CA ALA A 109 1.52 -3.66 -6.05
C ALA A 109 2.27 -3.73 -4.71
N ALA A 110 2.53 -4.95 -4.24
CA ALA A 110 3.42 -5.22 -3.12
C ALA A 110 4.71 -5.86 -3.65
N MET A 111 5.85 -5.25 -3.29
CA MET A 111 7.14 -5.57 -3.87
C MET A 111 8.23 -5.64 -2.80
N GLN A 112 9.23 -6.48 -2.99
CA GLN A 112 10.41 -6.57 -2.14
C GLN A 112 11.58 -7.05 -3.01
N PRO A 113 12.79 -6.45 -2.90
CA PRO A 113 13.96 -6.92 -3.63
C PRO A 113 14.21 -8.43 -3.40
N GLY A 114 14.42 -9.17 -4.49
CA GLY A 114 14.62 -10.62 -4.45
C GLY A 114 13.36 -11.45 -4.21
N PHE A 115 12.16 -10.86 -4.36
CA PHE A 115 10.88 -11.57 -4.32
C PHE A 115 10.04 -11.24 -5.56
N TYR A 116 9.23 -12.19 -5.99
CA TYR A 116 8.22 -11.95 -7.02
C TYR A 116 7.10 -11.04 -6.49
N PRO A 117 6.72 -10.00 -7.22
CA PRO A 117 5.71 -9.03 -6.79
C PRO A 117 4.32 -9.66 -6.78
N ALA A 118 3.42 -9.12 -5.96
CA ALA A 118 2.02 -9.51 -5.93
C ALA A 118 1.13 -8.29 -6.19
N PHE A 119 0.04 -8.51 -6.91
CA PHE A 119 -0.86 -7.46 -7.38
C PHE A 119 -2.29 -7.69 -6.92
N TRP A 120 -3.02 -6.62 -6.67
CA TRP A 120 -4.43 -6.69 -6.32
C TRP A 120 -5.15 -5.39 -6.64
N VAL A 121 -6.34 -5.47 -7.25
CA VAL A 121 -7.27 -4.34 -7.35
C VAL A 121 -8.07 -4.18 -6.05
N ALA A 122 -7.92 -3.02 -5.41
CA ALA A 122 -8.64 -2.63 -4.21
C ALA A 122 -9.86 -1.76 -4.54
N HIS A 123 -10.96 -1.99 -3.82
CA HIS A 123 -12.09 -1.06 -3.74
C HIS A 123 -12.05 -0.38 -2.38
N VAL A 124 -11.86 0.94 -2.39
CA VAL A 124 -11.79 1.77 -1.19
C VAL A 124 -13.15 2.47 -1.00
N PRO A 125 -13.85 2.24 0.12
CA PRO A 125 -15.11 2.91 0.43
C PRO A 125 -14.89 4.38 0.81
N GLU A 126 -15.97 5.10 1.12
CA GLU A 126 -15.86 6.44 1.70
C GLU A 126 -15.16 6.40 3.05
N ALA A 127 -14.51 7.50 3.43
CA ALA A 127 -13.85 7.60 4.72
C ALA A 127 -14.85 7.47 5.87
N PRO A 128 -14.46 6.89 7.02
CA PRO A 128 -15.28 6.92 8.22
C PRO A 128 -15.58 8.35 8.66
N ASP A 129 -16.83 8.61 9.01
CA ASP A 129 -17.29 9.93 9.44
C ASP A 129 -18.32 9.83 10.58
N LEU A 130 -18.17 10.69 11.59
CA LEU A 130 -19.04 10.72 12.77
C LEU A 130 -20.50 11.04 12.43
N ASP A 131 -20.77 11.86 11.40
CA ASP A 131 -22.12 12.26 11.04
C ASP A 131 -22.87 11.14 10.31
N SER A 132 -22.20 10.47 9.38
CA SER A 132 -22.77 9.34 8.63
C SER A 132 -22.93 8.06 9.49
N ARG A 133 -22.23 7.97 10.63
CA ARG A 133 -22.12 6.77 11.49
C ARG A 133 -21.65 5.51 10.75
N HIS A 134 -21.04 5.67 9.58
CA HIS A 134 -20.40 4.58 8.86
C HIS A 134 -19.00 4.38 9.40
N PHE A 135 -18.88 3.54 10.42
CA PHE A 135 -17.59 3.14 10.98
C PHE A 135 -17.14 1.84 10.36
N HIS A 136 -16.05 1.90 9.62
CA HIS A 136 -15.33 0.73 9.17
C HIS A 136 -13.83 1.00 9.28
N GLU A 137 -13.07 -0.09 9.25
CA GLU A 137 -11.63 0.00 9.08
C GLU A 137 -11.26 0.12 7.60
N ALA A 138 -10.00 0.46 7.34
CA ALA A 138 -9.41 0.42 6.01
C ALA A 138 -9.52 -0.98 5.41
N THR A 139 -9.68 -1.05 4.09
CA THR A 139 -9.81 -2.30 3.34
C THR A 139 -8.59 -3.18 3.59
N LYS A 140 -8.82 -4.38 4.14
CA LYS A 140 -7.76 -5.33 4.48
C LYS A 140 -7.23 -6.02 3.24
N MET A 141 -5.92 -5.94 3.02
CA MET A 141 -5.22 -6.54 1.89
C MET A 141 -3.91 -7.15 2.39
N ASN A 142 -3.84 -8.48 2.41
CA ASN A 142 -2.62 -9.18 2.82
C ASN A 142 -1.92 -9.73 1.59
N PHE A 143 -0.60 -9.58 1.55
CA PHE A 143 0.24 -10.04 0.46
C PHE A 143 1.20 -11.12 0.95
N LEU A 144 1.40 -12.13 0.12
CA LEU A 144 2.54 -13.04 0.24
C LEU A 144 3.38 -12.94 -1.02
N LEU A 145 4.65 -12.61 -0.84
CA LEU A 145 5.65 -12.59 -1.89
C LEU A 145 6.48 -13.88 -1.83
N ILE A 146 6.85 -14.42 -2.99
CA ILE A 146 7.67 -15.63 -3.08
C ILE A 146 9.11 -15.22 -3.38
N LYS A 147 10.09 -15.79 -2.67
CA LYS A 147 11.51 -15.57 -2.96
C LYS A 147 11.80 -15.90 -4.42
N ALA A 148 12.48 -14.99 -5.12
CA ALA A 148 13.01 -15.25 -6.44
C ALA A 148 14.40 -15.91 -6.29
N ASP A 149 14.53 -17.16 -6.74
CA ASP A 149 15.79 -17.89 -6.80
C ASP A 149 15.81 -18.77 -8.06
N LYS A 150 16.98 -18.96 -8.65
CA LYS A 150 17.24 -19.83 -9.81
C LYS A 150 16.81 -21.28 -9.56
N SER A 151 16.78 -21.72 -8.29
CA SER A 151 16.34 -23.06 -7.88
C SER A 151 14.83 -23.18 -7.63
N THR A 152 14.15 -22.04 -7.45
CA THR A 152 12.68 -21.94 -7.34
C THR A 152 12.14 -21.30 -8.62
N PRO A 153 11.97 -22.08 -9.71
CA PRO A 153 11.35 -21.53 -10.91
C PRO A 153 9.99 -20.94 -10.55
N TYR A 154 9.75 -19.70 -10.98
CA TYR A 154 8.40 -19.14 -10.99
C TYR A 154 7.47 -20.13 -11.70
N GLY A 155 6.37 -20.51 -11.06
CA GLY A 155 5.48 -21.56 -11.59
C GLY A 155 5.93 -23.01 -11.36
N ASN A 156 6.89 -23.29 -10.45
CA ASN A 156 7.02 -24.65 -9.92
C ASN A 156 5.80 -24.96 -9.05
N ASP A 157 4.85 -25.70 -9.64
CA ASP A 157 3.57 -26.06 -9.04
C ASP A 157 3.71 -26.67 -7.64
N GLU A 158 4.75 -27.45 -7.36
CA GLU A 158 4.92 -28.08 -6.04
C GLU A 158 5.30 -27.05 -4.96
N TYR A 159 6.18 -26.11 -5.28
CA TYR A 159 6.60 -25.07 -4.34
C TYR A 159 5.47 -24.06 -4.11
N VAL A 160 4.78 -23.68 -5.19
CA VAL A 160 3.58 -22.84 -5.17
C VAL A 160 2.45 -23.50 -4.39
N GLU A 161 2.22 -24.80 -4.57
CA GLU A 161 1.20 -25.54 -3.83
C GLU A 161 1.55 -25.64 -2.34
N LYS A 162 2.81 -25.91 -1.98
CA LYS A 162 3.27 -25.90 -0.57
C LYS A 162 3.07 -24.52 0.07
N ALA A 163 3.45 -23.45 -0.62
CA ALA A 163 3.19 -22.09 -0.16
C ALA A 163 1.68 -21.89 0.02
N THR A 164 0.86 -22.18 -0.99
CA THR A 164 -0.61 -22.00 -0.98
C THR A 164 -1.28 -22.73 0.19
N ARG A 165 -0.83 -23.93 0.55
CA ARG A 165 -1.37 -24.70 1.68
C ARG A 165 -1.11 -24.06 3.05
N LEU A 166 -0.03 -23.30 3.17
CA LEU A 166 0.35 -22.63 4.43
C LEU A 166 -0.36 -21.28 4.60
N ILE A 167 -1.08 -20.80 3.58
CA ILE A 167 -1.59 -19.43 3.53
C ILE A 167 -3.11 -19.40 3.72
N PRO A 168 -3.63 -18.50 4.56
CA PRO A 168 -5.06 -18.23 4.61
C PRO A 168 -5.58 -17.69 3.26
N PRO A 169 -6.79 -18.06 2.81
CA PRO A 169 -7.36 -17.61 1.54
C PRO A 169 -7.56 -16.08 1.43
N THR A 170 -7.32 -15.34 2.50
CA THR A 170 -7.39 -13.87 2.57
C THR A 170 -6.16 -13.16 1.99
N PHE A 171 -5.14 -13.90 1.57
CA PHE A 171 -3.91 -13.35 0.99
C PHE A 171 -3.96 -13.34 -0.54
N ARG A 172 -3.32 -12.34 -1.14
CA ARG A 172 -2.91 -12.37 -2.55
C ARG A 172 -1.45 -12.75 -2.67
N THR A 173 -1.16 -13.57 -3.67
CA THR A 173 0.16 -14.12 -3.93
C THR A 173 0.64 -13.71 -5.32
N SER A 174 1.95 -13.80 -5.55
CA SER A 174 2.58 -13.39 -6.80
C SER A 174 2.03 -14.10 -8.05
N PHE A 175 1.64 -15.37 -7.92
CA PHE A 175 1.14 -16.21 -9.02
C PHE A 175 -0.37 -16.13 -9.25
N VAL A 176 -1.13 -15.47 -8.37
CA VAL A 176 -2.58 -15.32 -8.53
C VAL A 176 -2.86 -13.94 -9.12
N LEU A 177 -2.99 -13.90 -10.44
CA LEU A 177 -3.41 -12.69 -11.16
C LEU A 177 -4.83 -12.88 -11.73
N GLY A 178 -5.77 -12.10 -11.22
CA GLY A 178 -7.14 -12.08 -11.73
C GLY A 178 -7.23 -11.32 -13.05
N SER A 179 -8.40 -11.39 -13.69
CA SER A 179 -8.66 -10.67 -14.94
C SER A 179 -8.64 -9.15 -14.75
N GLU A 180 -9.03 -8.65 -13.57
CA GLU A 180 -8.96 -7.21 -13.28
C GLU A 180 -7.53 -6.74 -13.11
N GLU A 181 -6.69 -7.50 -12.41
CA GLU A 181 -5.27 -7.16 -12.24
C GLU A 181 -4.53 -7.17 -13.58
N ARG A 182 -4.74 -8.20 -14.42
CA ARG A 182 -4.15 -8.26 -15.76
C ARG A 182 -4.46 -7.03 -16.61
N ALA A 183 -5.69 -6.53 -16.53
CA ALA A 183 -6.11 -5.37 -17.32
C ALA A 183 -5.35 -4.06 -16.98
N TRP A 184 -4.74 -3.98 -15.80
CA TRP A 184 -4.03 -2.79 -15.33
C TRP A 184 -2.52 -2.96 -15.27
N LEU A 185 -2.02 -4.19 -15.38
CA LEU A 185 -0.61 -4.49 -15.19
C LEU A 185 0.28 -3.72 -16.18
N ASP A 186 -0.04 -3.73 -17.47
CA ASP A 186 0.77 -3.04 -18.49
C ASP A 186 0.83 -1.53 -18.22
N HIS A 187 -0.31 -0.91 -17.92
CA HIS A 187 -0.39 0.50 -17.58
C HIS A 187 0.43 0.84 -16.34
N PHE A 188 0.42 -0.05 -15.34
CA PHE A 188 1.22 0.13 -14.13
C PHE A 188 2.71 0.09 -14.46
N LEU A 189 3.15 -0.87 -15.27
CA LEU A 189 4.56 -1.04 -15.63
C LEU A 189 5.10 0.14 -16.43
N GLU A 190 4.33 0.62 -17.42
CA GLU A 190 4.69 1.80 -18.22
C GLU A 190 4.92 3.02 -17.32
N GLN A 191 4.03 3.26 -16.35
CA GLN A 191 4.17 4.40 -15.44
C GLN A 191 5.26 4.19 -14.39
N LEU A 192 5.46 2.95 -13.93
CA LEU A 192 6.49 2.60 -12.98
C LEU A 192 7.89 2.91 -13.52
N GLN A 193 8.17 2.56 -14.78
CA GLN A 193 9.45 2.83 -15.44
C GLN A 193 9.77 4.34 -15.50
N GLY A 194 8.74 5.19 -15.57
CA GLY A 194 8.88 6.65 -15.57
C GLY A 194 8.88 7.30 -14.18
N SER A 195 8.70 6.55 -13.11
CA SER A 195 8.53 7.08 -11.75
C SER A 195 9.84 7.52 -11.10
N SER A 196 9.77 8.56 -10.27
CA SER A 196 10.95 9.07 -9.56
C SER A 196 11.52 8.09 -8.54
N GLU A 197 10.69 7.17 -8.04
CA GLU A 197 11.01 6.15 -7.05
C GLU A 197 11.88 5.07 -7.66
N VAL A 198 11.56 4.62 -8.86
CA VAL A 198 12.43 3.74 -9.64
C VAL A 198 13.80 4.39 -9.87
N ILE A 199 13.82 5.70 -10.11
CA ILE A 199 15.05 6.48 -10.30
C ILE A 199 15.81 6.67 -8.97
N ALA A 200 15.10 6.76 -7.84
CA ALA A 200 15.67 6.94 -6.51
C ALA A 200 16.10 5.63 -5.83
N MET A 201 15.55 4.49 -6.25
CA MET A 201 16.01 3.17 -5.82
C MET A 201 17.48 2.98 -6.22
N ARG A 202 18.26 2.35 -5.35
CA ARG A 202 19.63 1.99 -5.71
C ARG A 202 19.59 1.05 -6.91
N HIS A 203 20.52 1.22 -7.84
CA HIS A 203 20.57 0.41 -9.07
C HIS A 203 20.52 -1.10 -8.79
N GLU A 204 21.15 -1.56 -7.70
CA GLU A 204 21.10 -2.96 -7.26
C GLU A 204 19.69 -3.38 -6.79
N GLU A 205 19.04 -2.60 -5.93
CA GLU A 205 17.68 -2.88 -5.43
C GLU A 205 16.65 -2.85 -6.56
N PHE A 206 16.78 -1.91 -7.49
CA PHE A 206 15.89 -1.82 -8.66
C PHE A 206 16.09 -3.01 -9.59
N SER A 207 17.34 -3.42 -9.86
CA SER A 207 17.62 -4.63 -10.64
C SER A 207 17.04 -5.88 -9.97
N GLU A 208 17.16 -6.00 -8.65
CA GLU A 208 16.59 -7.12 -7.87
C GLU A 208 15.06 -7.13 -7.82
N LEU A 209 14.41 -5.99 -8.11
CA LEU A 209 12.96 -5.89 -8.28
C LEU A 209 12.52 -6.20 -9.70
N LEU A 210 13.28 -5.75 -10.71
CA LEU A 210 12.94 -5.93 -12.12
C LEU A 210 13.06 -7.37 -12.59
N THR A 211 14.15 -8.08 -12.24
CA THR A 211 14.35 -9.44 -12.77
C THR A 211 13.18 -10.38 -12.40
N PRO A 212 12.71 -10.44 -11.13
CA PRO A 212 11.54 -11.24 -10.79
C PRO A 212 10.26 -10.72 -11.45
N LEU A 213 10.11 -9.41 -11.61
CA LEU A 213 8.95 -8.80 -12.26
C LEU A 213 8.87 -9.20 -13.74
N GLU A 214 9.96 -9.10 -14.49
CA GLU A 214 10.05 -9.51 -15.90
C GLU A 214 9.79 -11.02 -16.06
N GLU A 215 10.37 -11.85 -15.20
CA GLU A 215 10.09 -13.29 -15.17
C GLU A 215 8.61 -13.58 -14.92
N SER A 216 7.95 -12.83 -14.03
CA SER A 216 6.51 -13.00 -13.77
C SER A 216 5.62 -12.63 -14.95
N LEU A 217 6.07 -11.69 -15.81
CA LEU A 217 5.34 -11.24 -16.99
C LEU A 217 5.39 -12.26 -18.12
N GLY A 218 6.53 -12.94 -18.31
CA GLY A 218 6.67 -13.98 -19.34
C GLY A 218 5.75 -15.21 -19.18
N PHE A 219 5.06 -15.35 -18.05
CA PHE A 219 4.04 -16.38 -17.80
C PHE A 219 2.60 -15.90 -18.02
N LEU A 220 2.39 -14.60 -18.26
CA LEU A 220 1.06 -14.02 -18.41
C LEU A 220 0.63 -13.85 -19.87
N GLU A 221 1.55 -14.04 -20.83
CA GLU A 221 1.31 -14.15 -22.28
C GLU A 221 0.86 -15.57 -22.69
#